data_AF-A0A417JA69-F1
#
_entry.id   AF-A0A417JA69-F1
#
_cell.length_a   1.000
_cell.length_b   1.000
_cell.length_c   1.000
_cell.angle_alpha   90.00
_cell.angle_beta   90.00
_cell.angle_gamma   90.00
#
_symmetry.space_group_name_H-M   'P 1'
#
loop_
_entity.id
_entity.type
_entity.pdbx_description
1 polymer ?
#
loop_
_entity_poly.entity_id
_entity_poly.type
_entity_poly.pdbx_seq_one_letter_code
_entity_poly.pdbx_strand_id
1 'polypeptide(L)'
;MNNRKSFYDVSSFYNKKAILKCSFKGMRYQVQGVSKEDDEKVLQADVWPEPFCYEKTPLDFHTVKEFEYSEDGLDKVYEWICEQYEARKDEWDFALKNPLDKAKQMGLM
;
A
#
# COMPACT_ATOMS: atom_id res chain seq x y z
N MET A 1 -0.72 10.25 -9.10
CA MET A 1 -1.24 9.57 -7.90
C MET A 1 -2.71 9.91 -7.74
N ASN A 2 -3.47 9.08 -7.02
CA ASN A 2 -4.79 9.48 -6.51
C ASN A 2 -4.66 10.72 -5.62
N ASN A 3 -5.75 11.45 -5.38
CA ASN A 3 -5.75 12.58 -4.45
C ASN A 3 -5.84 12.07 -3.00
N ARG A 4 -5.46 12.91 -2.03
CA ARG A 4 -5.61 12.57 -0.59
C ARG A 4 -7.03 12.18 -0.20
N LYS A 5 -8.04 12.79 -0.83
CA LYS A 5 -9.48 12.48 -0.63
C LYS A 5 -9.87 11.04 -0.98
N SER A 6 -9.01 10.32 -1.72
CA SER A 6 -9.22 8.90 -2.04
C SER A 6 -8.93 7.97 -0.86
N PHE A 7 -8.24 8.48 0.18
CA PHE A 7 -7.97 7.78 1.43
C PHE A 7 -9.05 8.20 2.43
N TYR A 8 -10.29 7.76 2.20
CA TYR A 8 -11.48 8.04 3.01
C TYR A 8 -11.17 8.24 4.49
N ASP A 9 -11.88 9.14 5.17
CA ASP A 9 -11.60 9.44 6.58
C ASP A 9 -11.72 8.22 7.51
N VAL A 10 -11.04 8.28 8.65
CA VAL A 10 -11.02 7.23 9.67
C VAL A 10 -12.42 6.87 10.12
N SER A 11 -13.28 7.87 10.32
CA SER A 11 -14.62 7.66 10.87
C SER A 11 -15.55 6.89 9.92
N SER A 12 -15.48 7.18 8.62
CA SER A 12 -16.40 6.64 7.62
C SER A 12 -15.95 5.30 7.06
N PHE A 13 -14.64 5.02 7.08
CA PHE A 13 -14.03 3.87 6.40
C PHE A 13 -13.27 2.96 7.36
N TYR A 14 -12.18 3.43 7.97
CA TYR A 14 -11.27 2.57 8.72
C TYR A 14 -11.87 2.08 10.05
N ASN A 15 -12.74 2.87 10.70
CA ASN A 15 -13.48 2.42 11.89
C ASN A 15 -14.39 1.22 11.62
N LYS A 16 -14.81 1.04 10.36
CA LYS A 16 -15.59 -0.13 9.91
C LYS A 16 -14.71 -1.32 9.54
N LYS A 17 -13.41 -1.27 9.84
CA LYS A 17 -12.41 -2.29 9.49
C LYS A 17 -12.28 -2.51 7.97
N ALA A 18 -12.64 -1.51 7.17
CA ALA A 18 -12.46 -1.58 5.72
C ALA A 18 -10.98 -1.43 5.36
N ILE A 19 -10.58 -2.10 4.27
CA ILE A 19 -9.21 -2.08 3.73
C ILE A 19 -9.25 -1.32 2.40
N LEU A 20 -8.47 -0.26 2.30
CA LEU A 20 -8.29 0.46 1.06
C LEU A 20 -7.29 -0.32 0.22
N LYS A 21 -7.67 -0.79 -0.96
CA LYS A 21 -6.77 -1.45 -1.93
C LYS A 21 -6.75 -0.63 -3.22
N CYS A 22 -5.57 -0.32 -3.72
CA CYS A 22 -5.41 0.57 -4.86
C CYS A 22 -4.22 0.19 -5.74
N SER A 23 -4.19 0.78 -6.94
CA SER A 23 -3.11 0.62 -7.90
C SER A 23 -2.75 1.96 -8.52
N PHE A 24 -1.48 2.12 -8.88
CA PHE A 24 -1.01 3.27 -9.64
C PHE A 24 0.26 2.90 -10.43
N LYS A 25 0.15 2.89 -11.78
CA LYS A 25 1.28 2.75 -12.72
C LYS A 25 2.35 1.72 -12.29
N GLY A 26 1.97 0.45 -12.18
CA GLY A 26 2.89 -0.63 -11.81
C GLY A 26 3.10 -0.83 -10.31
N MET A 27 2.71 0.13 -9.48
CA MET A 27 2.66 0.01 -8.02
C MET A 27 1.27 -0.42 -7.56
N ARG A 28 1.21 -1.29 -6.56
CA ARG A 28 0.03 -1.64 -5.77
C ARG A 28 0.23 -1.14 -4.36
N TYR A 29 -0.87 -0.78 -3.71
CA TYR A 29 -0.81 -0.40 -2.30
C TYR A 29 -2.11 -0.71 -1.59
N GLN A 30 -2.01 -0.92 -0.28
CA GLN A 30 -3.16 -0.98 0.59
C GLN A 30 -2.95 -0.19 1.86
N VAL A 31 -4.06 0.22 2.48
CA VAL A 31 -4.07 0.83 3.82
C VAL A 31 -5.16 0.16 4.65
N GLN A 32 -4.82 -0.18 5.88
CA GLN A 32 -5.74 -0.80 6.83
C GLN A 32 -5.51 -0.31 8.25
N GLY A 33 -6.55 -0.35 9.07
CA GLY A 33 -6.42 -0.22 10.51
C GLY A 33 -6.03 -1.54 11.15
N VAL A 34 -4.94 -1.56 11.91
CA VAL A 34 -4.46 -2.75 12.64
C VAL A 34 -4.54 -2.47 14.14
N SER A 35 -5.10 -3.43 14.89
CA SER A 35 -5.09 -3.41 16.35
C SER A 35 -3.88 -4.20 16.85
N LYS A 36 -3.11 -3.59 17.76
CA LYS A 36 -1.97 -4.22 18.44
C LYS A 36 -2.39 -4.82 19.78
N GLU A 37 -1.47 -5.53 20.42
CA GLU A 37 -1.71 -6.28 21.66
C GLU A 37 -2.16 -5.40 22.82
N ASP A 38 -1.80 -4.10 22.82
CA ASP A 38 -2.15 -3.13 23.87
C ASP A 38 -3.43 -2.32 23.59
N ASP A 39 -4.36 -2.84 22.77
CA ASP A 39 -5.55 -2.13 22.26
C ASP A 39 -5.24 -0.85 21.43
N GLU A 40 -3.96 -0.57 21.19
CA GLU A 40 -3.51 0.50 20.31
C GLU A 40 -3.89 0.21 18.86
N LYS A 41 -4.45 1.21 18.17
CA LYS A 41 -4.74 1.13 16.74
C LYS A 41 -3.70 1.94 15.97
N VAL A 42 -3.25 1.38 14.86
CA VAL A 42 -2.35 2.04 13.90
C VAL A 42 -2.91 1.92 12.49
N LEU A 43 -2.55 2.87 11.62
CA LEU A 43 -2.74 2.75 10.18
C LEU A 43 -1.51 2.06 9.59
N GLN A 44 -1.69 0.89 9.01
CA GLN A 44 -0.65 0.20 8.26
C GLN A 44 -0.83 0.47 6.77
N ALA A 45 0.23 0.91 6.12
CA ALA A 45 0.30 1.07 4.68
C ALA A 45 1.35 0.12 4.10
N ASP A 46 0.98 -0.55 3.02
CA ASP A 46 1.82 -1.50 2.32
C ASP A 46 1.90 -1.08 0.86
N VAL A 47 3.10 -1.12 0.26
CA VAL A 47 3.31 -0.93 -1.18
C VAL A 47 4.12 -2.08 -1.76
N TRP A 48 3.75 -2.53 -2.96
CA TRP A 48 4.45 -3.61 -3.66
C TRP A 48 4.28 -3.45 -5.18
N PRO A 49 5.18 -4.06 -5.98
CA PRO A 49 5.02 -4.04 -7.43
C PRO A 49 3.91 -4.99 -7.89
N GLU A 50 3.26 -4.65 -9.00
CA GLU A 50 2.33 -5.55 -9.68
C GLU A 50 3.08 -6.79 -10.28
N PRO A 51 2.38 -7.84 -10.74
CA PRO A 51 0.99 -7.88 -11.18
C PRO A 51 -0.03 -8.25 -10.08
N PHE A 52 0.40 -8.88 -9.00
CA PHE A 52 -0.49 -9.60 -8.08
C PHE A 52 -1.08 -8.72 -6.96
N CYS A 53 -2.18 -9.20 -6.38
CA CYS A 53 -2.78 -8.61 -5.18
C CYS A 53 -1.99 -8.98 -3.92
N TYR A 54 -2.28 -8.31 -2.80
CA TYR A 54 -1.57 -8.47 -1.53
C TYR A 54 -1.38 -9.94 -1.14
N GLU A 55 -2.45 -10.74 -1.18
CA GLU A 55 -2.48 -12.14 -0.74
C GLU A 55 -1.67 -13.08 -1.64
N LYS A 56 -1.32 -12.65 -2.84
CA LYS A 56 -0.59 -13.43 -3.84
C LYS A 56 0.84 -12.96 -4.05
N THR A 57 1.21 -11.80 -3.50
CA THR A 57 2.58 -11.28 -3.54
C THR A 57 3.31 -11.69 -2.26
N PRO A 58 4.47 -12.36 -2.33
CA PRO A 58 5.25 -12.70 -1.13
C PRO A 58 5.63 -11.45 -0.32
N LEU A 59 5.59 -11.56 1.01
CA LEU A 59 5.77 -10.42 1.92
C LEU A 59 7.13 -9.72 1.76
N ASP A 60 8.17 -10.42 1.31
CA ASP A 60 9.49 -9.85 1.05
C ASP A 60 9.49 -8.76 -0.05
N PHE A 61 8.44 -8.72 -0.88
CA PHE A 61 8.25 -7.68 -1.91
C PHE A 61 7.38 -6.51 -1.43
N HIS A 62 6.88 -6.55 -0.19
CA HIS A 62 6.12 -5.46 0.40
C HIS A 62 7.05 -4.54 1.18
N THR A 63 6.89 -3.25 0.95
CA THR A 63 7.40 -2.24 1.87
C THR A 63 6.23 -1.83 2.76
N VAL A 64 6.39 -1.99 4.08
CA VAL A 64 5.34 -1.74 5.06
C VAL A 64 5.75 -0.60 5.97
N LYS A 65 4.80 0.28 6.29
CA LYS A 65 5.00 1.33 7.30
C LYS A 65 3.72 1.57 8.08
N GLU A 66 3.88 1.79 9.37
CA GLU A 66 2.79 2.11 10.29
C GLU A 66 2.79 3.59 10.64
N PHE A 67 1.59 4.11 10.91
CA PHE A 67 1.33 5.49 11.25
C PHE A 67 0.29 5.56 12.37
N GLU A 68 0.22 6.70 13.05
CA GLU A 68 -0.82 6.97 14.04
C GLU A 68 -2.22 6.79 13.43
N TYR A 69 -3.15 6.20 14.20
CA TYR A 69 -4.54 6.03 13.76
C TYR A 69 -5.34 7.33 13.93
N SER A 70 -5.08 8.29 13.05
CA SER A 70 -5.71 9.62 13.03
C SER A 70 -5.82 10.17 11.60
N GLU A 71 -6.52 11.29 11.42
CA GLU A 71 -6.62 11.96 10.12
C GLU A 71 -5.25 12.50 9.65
N ASP A 72 -4.44 13.03 10.58
CA ASP A 72 -3.05 13.46 10.31
C ASP A 72 -2.18 12.25 9.96
N GLY A 73 -2.40 11.11 10.62
CA GLY A 73 -1.80 9.84 10.24
C GLY A 73 -2.12 9.44 8.79
N LEU A 74 -3.36 9.61 8.33
CA LEU A 74 -3.73 9.36 6.93
C LEU A 74 -3.07 10.33 5.95
N ASP A 75 -2.86 11.60 6.33
CA ASP A 75 -2.10 12.56 5.52
C ASP A 75 -0.65 12.06 5.32
N LYS A 76 0.00 11.61 6.41
CA LYS A 76 1.34 11.03 6.36
C LYS A 76 1.41 9.72 5.57
N VAL A 77 0.37 8.87 5.66
CA VAL A 77 0.25 7.67 4.84
C VAL A 77 0.24 8.04 3.35
N TYR A 78 -0.56 9.04 2.97
CA TYR A 78 -0.67 9.49 1.59
C TYR A 78 0.66 10.02 1.07
N GLU A 79 1.30 10.91 1.83
CA GLU A 79 2.61 11.47 1.49
C GLU A 79 3.64 10.36 1.30
N TRP A 80 3.71 9.41 2.23
CA TRP A 80 4.65 8.30 2.15
C TRP A 80 4.43 7.41 0.93
N ILE A 81 3.18 7.06 0.59
CA ILE A 81 2.89 6.30 -0.65
C ILE A 81 3.32 7.10 -1.88
N CYS A 82 3.12 8.41 -1.87
CA CYS A 82 3.58 9.27 -2.95
C CYS A 82 5.10 9.24 -3.09
N GLU A 83 5.83 9.34 -1.98
CA GLU A 83 7.28 9.22 -1.95
C GLU A 83 7.75 7.85 -2.44
N GLN A 84 7.09 6.76 -2.04
CA GLN A 84 7.43 5.40 -2.50
C GLN A 84 7.29 5.28 -4.02
N TYR A 85 6.27 5.89 -4.60
CA TYR A 85 6.13 5.93 -6.04
C TYR A 85 7.26 6.74 -6.69
N GLU A 86 7.48 7.97 -6.21
CA GLU A 86 8.41 8.91 -6.83
C GLU A 86 9.87 8.44 -6.75
N ALA A 87 10.26 7.81 -5.64
CA ALA A 87 11.62 7.32 -5.42
C ALA A 87 11.96 6.03 -6.19
N ARG A 88 10.96 5.25 -6.63
CA ARG A 88 11.13 3.92 -7.24
C ARG A 88 10.45 3.79 -8.61
N LYS A 89 10.30 4.90 -9.35
CA LYS A 89 9.60 4.95 -10.65
C LYS A 89 10.04 3.86 -11.63
N ASP A 90 11.33 3.61 -11.75
CA ASP A 90 11.87 2.62 -12.68
C ASP A 90 11.45 1.19 -12.31
N GLU A 91 11.36 0.88 -11.01
CA GLU A 91 10.86 -0.42 -10.54
C GLU A 91 9.39 -0.60 -10.92
N TRP A 92 8.57 0.43 -10.69
CA TRP A 92 7.15 0.39 -10.98
C TRP A 92 6.88 0.31 -12.49
N ASP A 93 7.61 1.10 -13.28
CA ASP A 93 7.51 1.06 -14.74
C ASP A 93 7.97 -0.28 -15.31
N PHE A 94 9.03 -0.87 -14.75
CA PHE A 94 9.46 -2.23 -15.11
C PHE A 94 8.37 -3.26 -14.80
N ALA A 95 7.79 -3.23 -13.60
CA ALA A 95 6.71 -4.14 -13.21
C ALA A 95 5.48 -4.00 -14.14
N LEU A 96 5.17 -2.76 -14.55
CA LEU A 96 4.08 -2.46 -15.48
C LEU A 96 4.30 -3.04 -16.88
N LYS A 97 5.52 -2.91 -17.40
CA LYS A 97 5.86 -3.35 -18.76
C LYS A 97 6.16 -4.83 -18.85
N ASN A 98 6.65 -5.44 -17.77
CA ASN A 98 7.16 -6.81 -17.74
C ASN A 98 6.51 -7.64 -16.61
N PRO A 99 5.16 -7.79 -16.60
CA PRO A 99 4.45 -8.44 -15.50
C PRO A 99 4.84 -9.92 -15.34
N LEU A 100 5.17 -10.62 -16.44
CA LEU A 100 5.60 -12.01 -16.39
C LEU A 100 7.01 -12.17 -15.80
N ASP A 101 7.93 -11.26 -16.14
CA ASP A 101 9.29 -11.29 -15.56
C ASP A 101 9.26 -10.96 -14.08
N LYS A 102 8.40 -10.02 -13.67
CA LYS A 102 8.20 -9.71 -12.25
C LYS A 102 7.58 -10.90 -11.51
N ALA A 103 6.61 -11.61 -12.10
CA ALA A 103 6.05 -12.83 -11.52
C ALA A 103 7.11 -13.94 -11.33
N LYS A 104 8.02 -14.12 -12.29
CA LYS A 104 9.15 -15.06 -12.15
C LYS A 104 10.12 -14.62 -11.05
N GLN A 105 10.45 -13.33 -10.96
CA GLN A 105 11.29 -12.79 -9.87
C GLN A 105 10.69 -13.05 -8.49
N MET A 106 9.36 -13.08 -8.40
CA MET A 106 8.62 -13.42 -7.18
C MET A 106 8.49 -14.93 -6.93
N GLY A 107 8.96 -15.79 -7.85
CA GLY A 107 8.82 -17.25 -7.74
C GLY A 107 7.38 -17.76 -7.91
N LEU A 108 6.53 -17.00 -8.60
CA LEU A 108 5.10 -17.31 -8.79
C LEU A 108 4.79 -17.91 -10.17
N MET A 109 5.81 -18.12 -11.00
CA MET A 109 5.73 -18.69 -12.34
C MET A 109 6.97 -19.53 -12.65
#